data_AF-A0A6B3GP92-F1
#
_entry.id   AF-A0A6B3GP92-F1
#
_cell.length_a   1.000
_cell.length_b   1.000
_cell.length_c   1.000
_cell.angle_alpha   90.00
_cell.angle_beta   90.00
_cell.angle_gamma   90.00
#
_symmetry.space_group_name_H-M   'P 1'
#
loop_
_entity.id
_entity.type
_entity.pdbx_description
1 polymer ?
#
loop_
_entity_poly.entity_id
_entity_poly.type
_entity_poly.pdbx_seq_one_letter_code
_entity_poly.pdbx_strand_id
1 'polypeptide(L)'
;EDCEISWIAHDDVTPLLRAFPGLEEFGVRGAASLRFPPQPHAVLRRLVIQAGGLPREVVRGVAASDFPALEELDIWLGTSEYGGDTEVSDLEPLLTGARLPALRRLGLRNSEIQDEIATALAKAPVVPRLTELDLSLGTLGDEGAVALLTGQPLTHLSTLDLHHHYLSESVAERVRRELAPHGVEVDLTESPQDRKESYDPEDDERYVAVAE
;
A
#
# COMPACT_ATOMS: atom_id res chain seq x y z
N GLU A 1 27.14 12.07 0.25
CA GLU A 1 26.22 11.86 -0.88
C GLU A 1 25.28 10.78 -0.43
N ASP A 2 24.09 11.20 -0.01
CA ASP A 2 23.06 10.27 0.46
C ASP A 2 22.38 9.70 -0.79
N CYS A 3 22.31 8.37 -0.90
CA CYS A 3 21.59 7.71 -1.99
C CYS A 3 20.10 7.69 -1.65
N GLU A 4 19.37 8.55 -2.32
CA GLU A 4 17.91 8.54 -2.42
C GLU A 4 17.39 7.21 -3.05
N ILE A 5 16.22 6.75 -2.60
CA ILE A 5 15.52 5.53 -3.03
C ILE A 5 15.27 5.48 -4.53
N SER A 6 15.05 6.65 -5.15
CA SER A 6 14.77 6.83 -6.58
C SER A 6 15.97 6.44 -7.47
N TRP A 7 17.19 6.42 -6.92
CA TRP A 7 18.43 6.13 -7.65
C TRP A 7 18.87 4.67 -7.57
N ILE A 8 18.21 3.85 -6.75
CA ILE A 8 18.59 2.44 -6.59
C ILE A 8 18.09 1.66 -7.80
N ALA A 9 19.03 1.36 -8.70
CA ALA A 9 18.78 0.59 -9.90
C ALA A 9 18.76 -0.91 -9.62
N HIS A 10 17.70 -1.56 -10.07
CA HIS A 10 17.56 -3.01 -10.12
C HIS A 10 17.51 -3.49 -11.58
N ASP A 11 17.33 -4.79 -11.75
CA ASP A 11 17.01 -5.43 -13.02
C ASP A 11 15.82 -6.38 -12.79
N ASP A 12 15.72 -7.49 -13.52
CA ASP A 12 14.81 -8.57 -13.12
C ASP A 12 15.29 -9.20 -11.80
N VAL A 13 14.53 -8.99 -10.73
CA VAL A 13 14.86 -9.50 -9.39
C VAL A 13 14.32 -10.92 -9.14
N THR A 14 13.48 -11.42 -10.02
CA THR A 14 12.80 -12.71 -9.88
C THR A 14 13.68 -13.95 -10.03
N PRO A 15 14.87 -13.92 -10.68
CA PRO A 15 15.83 -15.01 -10.60
C PRO A 15 16.24 -15.35 -9.16
N LEU A 16 16.20 -14.39 -8.24
CA LEU A 16 16.48 -14.65 -6.82
C LEU A 16 15.43 -15.58 -6.20
N LEU A 17 14.15 -15.33 -6.47
CA LEU A 17 13.06 -16.21 -6.04
C LEU A 17 13.22 -17.64 -6.59
N ARG A 18 13.70 -17.78 -7.82
CA ARG A 18 13.97 -19.10 -8.43
C ARG A 18 15.21 -19.80 -7.85
N ALA A 19 16.25 -19.03 -7.53
CA ALA A 19 17.49 -19.54 -6.97
C ALA A 19 17.34 -20.00 -5.52
N PHE A 20 16.39 -19.41 -4.78
CA PHE A 20 16.15 -19.69 -3.37
C PHE A 20 14.71 -20.19 -3.14
N PRO A 21 14.38 -21.45 -3.51
CA PRO A 21 13.02 -21.97 -3.40
C PRO A 21 12.50 -22.09 -1.95
N GLY A 22 13.39 -21.95 -0.95
CA GLY A 22 13.06 -21.91 0.47
C GLY A 22 12.94 -20.49 1.04
N LEU A 23 12.95 -19.45 0.21
CA LEU A 23 12.92 -18.06 0.66
C LEU A 23 11.52 -17.68 1.16
N GLU A 24 11.42 -17.35 2.45
CA GLU A 24 10.14 -16.95 3.05
C GLU A 24 9.90 -15.44 2.99
N GLU A 25 10.95 -14.63 2.88
CA GLU A 25 10.84 -13.18 2.86
C GLU A 25 11.67 -12.57 1.74
N PHE A 26 11.08 -11.66 0.97
CA PHE A 26 11.75 -10.95 -0.10
C PHE A 26 11.40 -9.47 -0.04
N GLY A 27 12.43 -8.62 -0.08
CA GLY A 27 12.30 -7.17 0.00
C GLY A 27 13.12 -6.50 -1.09
N VAL A 28 12.54 -5.51 -1.76
CA VAL A 28 13.21 -4.67 -2.75
C VAL A 28 12.97 -3.21 -2.38
N ARG A 29 14.04 -2.41 -2.41
CA ARG A 29 13.98 -0.97 -2.18
C ARG A 29 14.58 -0.25 -3.39
N GLY A 30 13.83 0.69 -3.96
CA GLY A 30 14.09 1.33 -5.24
C GLY A 30 13.42 0.60 -6.41
N ALA A 31 13.00 1.38 -7.42
CA ALA A 31 12.30 0.85 -8.59
C ALA A 31 12.94 1.23 -9.94
N ALA A 32 14.07 1.95 -9.93
CA ALA A 32 14.74 2.31 -11.18
C ALA A 32 15.13 1.02 -11.95
N SER A 33 14.58 0.85 -13.16
CA SER A 33 14.75 -0.35 -14.00
C SER A 33 14.27 -1.69 -13.40
N LEU A 34 13.55 -1.65 -12.27
CA LEU A 34 13.03 -2.85 -11.61
C LEU A 34 12.07 -3.60 -12.53
N ARG A 35 12.29 -4.91 -12.67
CA ARG A 35 11.33 -5.82 -13.30
C ARG A 35 10.95 -6.93 -12.36
N PHE A 36 9.66 -7.25 -12.36
CA PHE A 36 9.09 -8.34 -11.58
C PHE A 36 8.12 -9.13 -12.47
N PRO A 37 8.59 -9.83 -13.52
CA PRO A 37 7.70 -10.66 -14.35
C PRO A 37 6.88 -11.64 -13.49
N PRO A 38 5.74 -12.18 -13.96
CA PRO A 38 4.96 -13.12 -13.16
C PRO A 38 5.71 -14.44 -12.88
N GLN A 39 5.65 -14.95 -11.64
CA GLN A 39 6.20 -16.26 -11.26
C GLN A 39 5.44 -16.93 -10.12
N PRO A 40 5.63 -18.24 -9.94
CA PRO A 40 5.26 -18.91 -8.70
C PRO A 40 6.38 -18.81 -7.63
N HIS A 41 5.99 -18.77 -6.36
CA HIS A 41 6.86 -19.09 -5.23
C HIS A 41 6.06 -19.77 -4.11
N ALA A 42 6.39 -21.03 -3.79
CA ALA A 42 5.53 -21.88 -2.96
C ALA A 42 5.51 -21.49 -1.48
N VAL A 43 6.61 -20.91 -0.96
CA VAL A 43 6.81 -20.67 0.48
C VAL A 43 7.06 -19.21 0.82
N LEU A 44 6.93 -18.28 -0.14
CA LEU A 44 7.13 -16.86 0.15
C LEU A 44 5.97 -16.39 1.05
N ARG A 45 6.29 -15.91 2.24
CA ARG A 45 5.35 -15.43 3.27
C ARG A 45 5.27 -13.91 3.29
N ARG A 46 6.36 -13.21 2.96
CA ARG A 46 6.43 -11.74 2.99
C ARG A 46 7.07 -11.19 1.73
N LEU A 47 6.40 -10.24 1.09
CA LEU A 47 6.92 -9.48 -0.04
C LEU A 47 6.79 -7.99 0.24
N VAL A 48 7.92 -7.28 0.18
CA VAL A 48 7.97 -5.82 0.34
C VAL A 48 8.62 -5.19 -0.89
N ILE A 49 7.97 -4.19 -1.48
CA ILE A 49 8.52 -3.38 -2.57
C ILE A 49 8.36 -1.92 -2.21
N GLN A 50 9.48 -1.24 -1.97
CA GLN A 50 9.53 0.18 -1.59
C GLN A 50 10.05 1.01 -2.75
N ALA A 51 9.26 1.96 -3.23
CA ALA A 51 9.61 2.85 -4.32
C ALA A 51 9.01 4.24 -4.14
N GLY A 52 9.75 5.27 -4.59
CA GLY A 52 9.23 6.63 -4.74
C GLY A 52 8.32 6.81 -5.96
N GLY A 53 8.38 5.86 -6.91
CA GLY A 53 7.50 5.72 -8.06
C GLY A 53 7.61 4.31 -8.63
N LEU A 54 6.59 3.47 -8.43
CA LEU A 54 6.60 2.07 -8.85
C LEU A 54 5.96 1.90 -10.24
N PRO A 55 6.69 1.34 -11.22
CA PRO A 55 6.13 1.06 -12.53
C PRO A 55 4.97 0.05 -12.44
N ARG A 56 3.87 0.32 -13.15
CA ARG A 56 2.67 -0.52 -13.22
C ARG A 56 2.99 -1.95 -13.65
N GLU A 57 4.01 -2.15 -14.47
CA GLU A 57 4.43 -3.48 -14.92
C GLU A 57 4.98 -4.33 -13.76
N VAL A 58 5.58 -3.69 -12.74
CA VAL A 58 5.97 -4.38 -11.49
C VAL A 58 4.72 -4.78 -10.71
N VAL A 59 3.76 -3.86 -10.54
CA VAL A 59 2.48 -4.15 -9.85
C VAL A 59 1.73 -5.29 -10.53
N ARG A 60 1.57 -5.23 -11.86
CA ARG A 60 0.96 -6.29 -12.68
C ARG A 60 1.68 -7.62 -12.54
N GLY A 61 3.00 -7.57 -12.52
CA GLY A 61 3.86 -8.74 -12.35
C GLY A 61 3.67 -9.43 -11.00
N VAL A 62 3.60 -8.66 -9.92
CA VAL A 62 3.24 -9.16 -8.58
C VAL A 62 1.81 -9.70 -8.58
N ALA A 63 0.86 -8.96 -9.14
CA ALA A 63 -0.56 -9.31 -9.19
C ALA A 63 -0.84 -10.60 -9.97
N ALA A 64 -0.04 -10.89 -10.99
CA ALA A 64 -0.13 -12.09 -11.81
C ALA A 64 0.73 -13.27 -11.29
N SER A 65 1.51 -13.06 -10.22
CA SER A 65 2.33 -14.11 -9.60
C SER A 65 1.51 -15.05 -8.71
N ASP A 66 1.97 -16.29 -8.57
CA ASP A 66 1.34 -17.32 -7.74
C ASP A 66 2.10 -17.47 -6.41
N PHE A 67 1.59 -16.84 -5.36
CA PHE A 67 2.18 -16.88 -4.02
C PHE A 67 1.19 -17.46 -3.00
N PRO A 68 0.96 -18.79 -3.01
CA PRO A 68 -0.06 -19.44 -2.19
C PRO A 68 0.20 -19.32 -0.68
N ALA A 69 1.45 -19.10 -0.27
CA ALA A 69 1.84 -18.94 1.14
C ALA A 69 2.03 -17.48 1.57
N LEU A 70 1.76 -16.49 0.70
CA LEU A 70 1.99 -15.08 1.01
C LEU A 70 0.98 -14.61 2.05
N GLU A 71 1.50 -14.16 3.19
CA GLU A 71 0.73 -13.65 4.32
C GLU A 71 0.79 -12.13 4.39
N GLU A 72 1.88 -11.53 3.91
CA GLU A 72 2.10 -10.08 3.90
C GLU A 72 2.60 -9.59 2.54
N LEU A 73 1.90 -8.59 2.03
CA LEU A 73 2.26 -7.83 0.85
C LEU A 73 2.29 -6.35 1.20
N ASP A 74 3.45 -5.71 1.08
CA ASP A 74 3.63 -4.27 1.30
C ASP A 74 4.22 -3.63 0.03
N ILE A 75 3.44 -2.81 -0.65
CA ILE A 75 3.82 -2.13 -1.89
C ILE A 75 3.70 -0.63 -1.69
N TRP A 76 4.79 0.08 -1.94
CA TRP A 76 4.83 1.54 -1.96
C TRP A 76 4.76 1.98 -3.41
N LEU A 77 3.66 2.64 -3.76
CA LEU A 77 3.34 2.95 -5.15
C LEU A 77 4.08 4.20 -5.66
N GLY A 78 4.33 5.15 -4.77
CA GLY A 78 4.97 6.40 -5.08
C GLY A 78 4.09 7.37 -5.86
N THR A 79 4.76 8.27 -6.58
CA THR A 79 4.16 9.30 -7.45
C THR A 79 4.72 9.19 -8.87
N SER A 80 3.97 9.74 -9.81
CA SER A 80 4.38 9.91 -11.20
C SER A 80 5.64 10.74 -11.40
N GLU A 81 5.97 11.65 -10.48
CA GLU A 81 7.22 12.43 -10.55
C GLU A 81 8.48 11.56 -10.49
N TYR A 82 8.42 10.42 -9.80
CA TYR A 82 9.53 9.46 -9.70
C TYR A 82 9.30 8.19 -10.54
N GLY A 83 8.43 8.27 -11.56
CA GLY A 83 8.22 7.21 -12.56
C GLY A 83 7.12 6.20 -12.21
N GLY A 84 6.32 6.47 -11.17
CA GLY A 84 5.11 5.70 -10.89
C GLY A 84 4.04 5.94 -11.95
N ASP A 85 3.43 4.89 -12.48
CA ASP A 85 2.33 5.00 -13.45
C ASP A 85 1.20 4.02 -13.17
N THR A 86 1.14 3.53 -11.93
CA THR A 86 0.12 2.57 -11.46
C THR A 86 -1.24 3.25 -11.36
N GLU A 87 -2.26 2.63 -11.95
CA GLU A 87 -3.65 2.99 -11.75
C GLU A 87 -4.37 1.93 -10.91
N VAL A 88 -5.55 2.26 -10.38
CA VAL A 88 -6.38 1.31 -9.61
C VAL A 88 -6.68 0.02 -10.40
N SER A 89 -6.82 0.11 -11.73
CA SER A 89 -7.08 -1.05 -12.58
C SER A 89 -5.95 -2.09 -12.54
N ASP A 90 -4.71 -1.65 -12.32
CA ASP A 90 -3.56 -2.56 -12.19
C ASP A 90 -3.55 -3.33 -10.86
N LEU A 91 -4.23 -2.79 -9.84
CA LEU A 91 -4.36 -3.40 -8.52
C LEU A 91 -5.51 -4.41 -8.44
N GLU A 92 -6.48 -4.38 -9.37
CA GLU A 92 -7.66 -5.25 -9.35
C GLU A 92 -7.34 -6.72 -9.06
N PRO A 93 -6.34 -7.37 -9.70
CA PRO A 93 -6.05 -8.78 -9.42
C PRO A 93 -5.55 -9.01 -7.98
N LEU A 94 -4.80 -8.07 -7.39
CA LEU A 94 -4.41 -8.11 -5.97
C LEU A 94 -5.65 -7.98 -5.07
N LEU A 95 -6.57 -7.07 -5.42
CA LEU A 95 -7.80 -6.82 -4.66
C LEU A 95 -8.79 -7.99 -4.69
N THR A 96 -8.76 -8.83 -5.73
CA THR A 96 -9.48 -10.11 -5.71
C THR A 96 -8.85 -11.12 -4.72
N GLY A 97 -7.53 -11.03 -4.54
CA GLY A 97 -6.72 -11.96 -3.76
C GLY A 97 -6.78 -13.41 -4.26
N ALA A 98 -7.18 -13.66 -5.52
CA ALA A 98 -7.37 -15.02 -6.03
C ALA A 98 -6.08 -15.86 -6.01
N ARG A 99 -4.93 -15.21 -6.23
CA ARG A 99 -3.59 -15.82 -6.21
C ARG A 99 -2.87 -15.71 -4.87
N LEU A 100 -3.50 -15.05 -3.90
CA LEU A 100 -2.97 -14.76 -2.56
C LEU A 100 -3.92 -15.30 -1.48
N PRO A 101 -4.19 -16.62 -1.45
CA PRO A 101 -5.19 -17.21 -0.56
C PRO A 101 -4.83 -17.09 0.93
N ALA A 102 -3.54 -16.97 1.26
CA ALA A 102 -3.05 -16.84 2.63
C ALA A 102 -2.91 -15.39 3.11
N LEU A 103 -3.20 -14.38 2.27
CA LEU A 103 -2.91 -12.99 2.59
C LEU A 103 -3.72 -12.50 3.80
N ARG A 104 -3.00 -11.96 4.78
CA ARG A 104 -3.55 -11.39 6.02
C ARG A 104 -3.18 -9.92 6.22
N ARG A 105 -2.03 -9.49 5.71
CA ARG A 105 -1.55 -8.12 5.82
C ARG A 105 -1.36 -7.54 4.43
N LEU A 106 -2.01 -6.42 4.16
CA LEU A 106 -1.91 -5.70 2.89
C LEU A 106 -1.55 -4.24 3.16
N GLY A 107 -0.38 -3.84 2.66
CA GLY A 107 0.05 -2.45 2.56
C GLY A 107 0.01 -1.99 1.12
N LEU A 108 -0.79 -0.96 0.84
CA LEU A 108 -0.79 -0.20 -0.41
C LEU A 108 -0.51 1.25 -0.05
N ARG A 109 0.77 1.54 0.13
CA ARG A 109 1.26 2.73 0.83
C ARG A 109 1.80 3.75 -0.16
N ASN A 110 2.04 4.95 0.35
CA ASN A 110 2.85 5.97 -0.33
C ASN A 110 2.33 6.28 -1.74
N SER A 111 1.01 6.39 -1.93
CA SER A 111 0.41 6.59 -3.25
C SER A 111 -0.18 8.00 -3.41
N GLU A 112 -0.03 8.57 -4.60
CA GLU A 112 -0.72 9.82 -4.97
C GLU A 112 -2.21 9.62 -5.28
N ILE A 113 -2.64 8.37 -5.56
CA ILE A 113 -4.04 7.97 -5.82
C ILE A 113 -4.68 7.22 -4.63
N GLN A 114 -4.34 7.64 -3.41
CA GLN A 114 -4.69 6.89 -2.20
C GLN A 114 -6.21 6.85 -1.93
N ASP A 115 -6.96 7.89 -2.31
CA ASP A 115 -8.42 7.95 -2.17
C ASP A 115 -9.13 6.94 -3.10
N GLU A 116 -8.64 6.78 -4.33
CA GLU A 116 -9.15 5.82 -5.30
C GLU A 116 -8.84 4.37 -4.88
N ILE A 117 -7.65 4.14 -4.34
CA ILE A 117 -7.26 2.83 -3.77
C ILE A 117 -8.17 2.48 -2.58
N ALA A 118 -8.38 3.42 -1.66
CA ALA A 118 -9.29 3.26 -0.53
C ALA A 118 -10.72 2.91 -0.98
N THR A 119 -11.20 3.60 -2.02
CA THR A 119 -12.51 3.33 -2.64
C THR A 119 -12.61 1.93 -3.25
N ALA A 120 -11.55 1.46 -3.91
CA ALA A 120 -11.51 0.10 -4.46
C ALA A 120 -11.48 -0.97 -3.36
N LEU A 121 -10.68 -0.75 -2.31
CA LEU A 121 -10.60 -1.62 -1.13
C LEU A 121 -11.93 -1.76 -0.39
N ALA A 122 -12.73 -0.69 -0.33
CA ALA A 122 -14.04 -0.68 0.31
C ALA A 122 -15.00 -1.76 -0.22
N LYS A 123 -14.71 -2.38 -1.37
CA LYS A 123 -15.49 -3.46 -1.99
C LYS A 123 -14.64 -4.69 -2.36
N ALA A 124 -13.37 -4.71 -1.97
CA ALA A 124 -12.43 -5.71 -2.46
C ALA A 124 -12.62 -7.08 -1.78
N PRO A 125 -12.73 -8.19 -2.55
CA PRO A 125 -12.86 -9.55 -2.00
C PRO A 125 -11.69 -10.01 -1.12
N VAL A 126 -10.54 -9.34 -1.17
CA VAL A 126 -9.41 -9.61 -0.28
C VAL A 126 -9.61 -9.04 1.12
N VAL A 127 -10.42 -8.01 1.33
CA VAL A 127 -10.49 -7.33 2.65
C VAL A 127 -11.07 -8.21 3.78
N PRO A 128 -12.10 -9.07 3.59
CA PRO A 128 -12.65 -9.86 4.70
C PRO A 128 -11.70 -10.89 5.32
N ARG A 129 -10.58 -11.21 4.67
CA ARG A 129 -9.55 -12.15 5.19
C ARG A 129 -8.39 -11.44 5.87
N LEU A 130 -8.23 -10.13 5.64
CA LEU A 130 -7.15 -9.36 6.22
C LEU A 130 -7.33 -9.23 7.73
N THR A 131 -6.21 -9.20 8.43
CA THR A 131 -6.11 -8.78 9.83
C THR A 131 -5.52 -7.38 9.92
N GLU A 132 -4.69 -6.97 8.96
CA GLU A 132 -4.06 -5.65 8.94
C GLU A 132 -4.18 -5.03 7.55
N LEU A 133 -4.55 -3.76 7.52
CA LEU A 133 -4.62 -2.94 6.31
C LEU A 133 -3.82 -1.65 6.54
N ASP A 134 -2.92 -1.34 5.62
CA ASP A 134 -2.06 -0.16 5.67
C ASP A 134 -2.21 0.66 4.39
N LEU A 135 -2.65 1.92 4.56
CA LEU A 135 -2.84 2.93 3.51
C LEU A 135 -2.07 4.23 3.84
N SER A 136 -1.07 4.11 4.71
CA SER A 136 -0.24 5.21 5.18
C SER A 136 0.67 5.80 4.10
N LEU A 137 1.32 6.91 4.43
CA LEU A 137 2.34 7.60 3.61
C LEU A 137 1.82 8.20 2.30
N GLY A 138 0.54 8.02 1.96
CA GLY A 138 -0.07 8.53 0.74
C GLY A 138 -0.85 9.83 0.93
N THR A 139 -1.66 10.15 -0.06
CA THR A 139 -2.48 11.37 -0.15
C THR A 139 -3.91 11.18 0.39
N LEU A 140 -4.15 10.18 1.24
CA LEU A 140 -5.49 9.77 1.69
C LEU A 140 -6.23 10.95 2.34
N GLY A 141 -7.38 11.32 1.79
CA GLY A 141 -8.24 12.37 2.31
C GLY A 141 -9.56 11.84 2.88
N ASP A 142 -10.45 12.79 3.15
CA ASP A 142 -11.78 12.50 3.70
C ASP A 142 -12.62 11.60 2.79
N GLU A 143 -12.49 11.76 1.46
CA GLU A 143 -13.25 10.96 0.49
C GLU A 143 -12.90 9.48 0.55
N GLY A 144 -11.61 9.13 0.51
CA GLY A 144 -11.14 7.75 0.63
C GLY A 144 -11.44 7.14 1.99
N ALA A 145 -11.22 7.88 3.08
CA ALA A 145 -11.54 7.41 4.43
C ALA A 145 -13.03 7.15 4.63
N VAL A 146 -13.91 8.02 4.13
CA VAL A 146 -15.36 7.82 4.17
C VAL A 146 -15.78 6.64 3.27
N ALA A 147 -15.15 6.46 2.10
CA ALA A 147 -15.40 5.30 1.26
C ALA A 147 -15.08 3.99 1.98
N LEU A 148 -13.95 3.91 2.69
CA LEU A 148 -13.58 2.74 3.49
C LEU A 148 -14.61 2.42 4.58
N LEU A 149 -15.08 3.44 5.33
CA LEU A 149 -16.07 3.25 6.39
C LEU A 149 -17.46 2.86 5.87
N THR A 150 -17.81 3.27 4.64
CA THR A 150 -19.14 3.06 4.06
C THR A 150 -19.26 1.83 3.18
N GLY A 151 -18.14 1.20 2.83
CA GLY A 151 -18.10 -0.03 2.05
C GLY A 151 -18.50 -1.25 2.88
N GLN A 152 -17.54 -2.16 3.06
CA GLN A 152 -17.69 -3.33 3.91
C GLN A 152 -17.13 -3.09 5.33
N PRO A 153 -17.62 -3.81 6.36
CA PRO A 153 -17.10 -3.67 7.72
C PRO A 153 -15.60 -3.97 7.79
N LEU A 154 -14.86 -3.11 8.50
CA LEU A 154 -13.44 -3.29 8.84
C LEU A 154 -13.23 -3.68 10.31
N THR A 155 -14.31 -3.99 11.01
CA THR A 155 -14.32 -4.27 12.46
C THR A 155 -13.66 -5.60 12.83
N HIS A 156 -13.29 -6.42 11.83
CA HIS A 156 -12.52 -7.65 12.02
C HIS A 156 -11.01 -7.44 11.96
N LEU A 157 -10.54 -6.26 11.52
CA LEU A 157 -9.12 -5.95 11.51
C LEU A 157 -8.59 -5.86 12.95
N SER A 158 -7.35 -6.29 13.16
CA SER A 158 -6.60 -5.91 14.35
C SER A 158 -6.03 -4.52 14.20
N THR A 159 -5.61 -4.15 12.99
CA THR A 159 -4.91 -2.88 12.74
C THR A 159 -5.39 -2.24 11.44
N LEU A 160 -5.63 -0.93 11.50
CA LEU A 160 -5.79 -0.05 10.35
C LEU A 160 -4.77 1.07 10.47
N ASP A 161 -3.75 1.05 9.61
CA ASP A 161 -2.70 2.06 9.60
C ASP A 161 -2.97 3.11 8.51
N LEU A 162 -3.22 4.35 8.94
CA LEU A 162 -3.40 5.51 8.11
C LEU A 162 -2.40 6.63 8.45
N HIS A 163 -1.27 6.36 9.12
CA HIS A 163 -0.34 7.46 9.45
C HIS A 163 0.14 8.19 8.19
N HIS A 164 0.51 9.45 8.35
CA HIS A 164 0.80 10.32 7.21
C HIS A 164 -0.36 10.34 6.21
N HIS A 165 -1.44 11.00 6.61
CA HIS A 165 -2.66 11.18 5.82
C HIS A 165 -3.05 12.66 5.69
N TYR A 166 -4.16 12.92 5.01
CA TYR A 166 -4.78 14.24 4.81
C TYR A 166 -6.24 14.30 5.28
N LEU A 167 -6.67 13.39 6.16
CA LEU A 167 -7.98 13.45 6.80
C LEU A 167 -8.16 14.73 7.63
N SER A 168 -9.35 15.30 7.57
CA SER A 168 -9.80 16.30 8.54
C SER A 168 -9.96 15.65 9.92
N GLU A 169 -9.80 16.46 10.97
CA GLU A 169 -9.99 16.00 12.36
C GLU A 169 -11.36 15.33 12.56
N SER A 170 -12.39 15.86 11.89
CA SER A 170 -13.75 15.32 11.99
C SER A 170 -13.87 13.89 11.43
N VAL A 171 -13.17 13.59 10.34
CA VAL A 171 -13.16 12.25 9.72
C VAL A 171 -12.22 11.32 10.47
N ALA A 172 -11.05 11.79 10.91
CA ALA A 172 -10.15 11.01 11.75
C ALA A 172 -10.85 10.52 13.03
N GLU A 173 -11.55 11.42 13.74
CA GLU A 173 -12.35 11.06 14.91
C GLU A 173 -13.49 10.09 14.59
N ARG A 174 -14.09 10.22 13.40
CA ARG A 174 -15.11 9.28 12.94
C ARG A 174 -14.52 7.88 12.73
N VAL A 175 -13.35 7.76 12.08
CA VAL A 175 -12.65 6.47 11.89
C VAL A 175 -12.37 5.83 13.26
N ARG A 176 -11.78 6.57 14.21
CA ARG A 176 -11.52 6.06 15.57
C ARG A 176 -12.80 5.60 16.26
N ARG A 177 -13.85 6.42 16.23
CA ARG A 177 -15.14 6.12 16.88
C ARG A 177 -15.81 4.88 16.30
N GLU A 178 -15.71 4.65 15.00
CA GLU A 178 -16.36 3.51 14.34
C GLU A 178 -15.57 2.21 14.52
N LEU A 179 -14.24 2.25 14.65
CA LEU A 179 -13.40 1.04 14.65
C LEU A 179 -12.84 0.67 16.03
N ALA A 180 -12.43 1.65 16.86
CA ALA A 180 -11.81 1.37 18.16
C ALA A 180 -12.71 0.58 19.14
N PRO A 181 -14.06 0.80 19.20
CA PRO A 181 -14.93 -0.02 20.04
C PRO A 181 -14.95 -1.52 19.69
N HIS A 182 -14.51 -1.87 18.48
CA HIS A 182 -14.39 -3.25 18.01
C HIS A 182 -13.00 -3.85 18.27
N GLY A 183 -12.09 -3.11 18.92
CA GLY A 183 -10.73 -3.55 19.21
C GLY A 183 -9.74 -3.36 18.06
N VAL A 184 -10.13 -2.61 17.02
CA VAL A 184 -9.21 -2.23 15.93
C VAL A 184 -8.27 -1.14 16.43
N GLU A 185 -6.96 -1.40 16.35
CA GLU A 185 -5.93 -0.39 16.55
C GLU A 185 -5.86 0.49 15.31
N VAL A 186 -6.16 1.78 15.46
CA VAL A 186 -6.17 2.75 14.36
C VAL A 186 -5.00 3.71 14.54
N ASP A 187 -4.05 3.69 13.61
CA ASP A 187 -2.99 4.69 13.54
C ASP A 187 -3.41 5.84 12.60
N LEU A 188 -3.37 7.05 13.14
CA LEU A 188 -3.75 8.32 12.50
C LEU A 188 -2.72 9.39 12.91
N THR A 189 -1.47 8.98 13.16
CA THR A 189 -0.37 9.88 13.48
C THR A 189 0.15 10.58 12.22
N GLU A 190 0.98 11.62 12.42
CA GLU A 190 1.53 12.42 11.31
C GLU A 190 0.44 13.08 10.44
N SER A 191 -0.58 13.64 11.09
CA SER A 191 -1.62 14.41 10.40
C SER A 191 -1.02 15.68 9.75
N PRO A 192 -1.74 16.33 8.82
CA PRO A 192 -1.27 17.60 8.23
C PRO A 192 -1.02 18.68 9.29
N GLN A 193 -1.73 18.61 10.42
CA GLN A 193 -1.61 19.57 11.52
C GLN A 193 -0.35 19.33 12.37
N ASP A 194 0.18 18.10 12.38
CA ASP A 194 1.40 17.74 13.12
C ASP A 194 2.67 18.12 12.34
N ARG A 195 2.57 18.18 11.01
CA ARG A 195 3.67 18.55 10.11
C ARG A 195 3.83 20.06 10.14
N LYS A 196 5.01 20.55 10.53
CA LYS A 196 5.36 21.98 10.56
C LYS A 196 5.58 22.60 9.16
N GLU A 197 5.12 21.92 8.12
CA GLU A 197 5.03 22.47 6.78
C GLU A 197 3.83 23.41 6.76
N SER A 198 3.91 24.50 6.01
CA SER A 198 2.82 25.47 5.92
C SER A 198 1.63 24.81 5.22
N TYR A 199 0.80 24.10 5.98
CA TYR A 199 -0.52 23.69 5.57
C TYR A 199 -1.33 24.98 5.39
N ASP A 200 -1.29 25.53 4.19
CA ASP A 200 -2.26 26.51 3.74
C ASP A 200 -3.49 25.71 3.29
N PRO A 201 -4.64 25.81 3.98
CA PRO A 201 -5.85 25.12 3.55
C PRO A 201 -6.39 25.59 2.17
N GLU A 202 -5.83 26.65 1.59
CA GLU A 202 -6.06 27.06 0.19
C GLU A 202 -5.12 26.39 -0.82
N ASP A 203 -4.04 25.74 -0.35
CA ASP A 203 -3.05 25.02 -1.14
C ASP A 203 -3.33 23.52 -1.04
N ASP A 204 -4.06 22.96 -2.03
CA ASP A 204 -4.53 21.56 -2.06
C ASP A 204 -3.40 20.57 -2.42
N GLU A 205 -2.14 20.96 -2.19
CA GLU A 205 -0.95 20.20 -2.55
C GLU A 205 -0.71 19.07 -1.51
N ARG A 206 -1.24 17.88 -1.83
CA ARG A 206 -0.97 16.64 -1.08
C ARG A 206 0.20 15.89 -1.68
N TYR A 207 1.10 15.41 -0.84
CA TYR A 207 2.30 14.69 -1.24
C TYR A 207 2.42 13.34 -0.55
N VAL A 208 3.18 12.45 -1.19
CA VAL A 208 3.57 11.16 -0.62
C VAL A 208 4.77 11.34 0.32
N ALA A 209 4.85 10.54 1.39
CA ALA A 209 5.89 10.70 2.41
C ALA A 209 7.30 10.37 1.91
N VAL A 210 7.39 9.43 0.97
CA VAL A 210 8.66 8.91 0.44
C VAL A 210 8.66 9.05 -1.07
N ALA A 211 9.19 10.17 -1.52
CA ALA A 211 9.39 10.49 -2.93
C ALA A 211 10.87 10.26 -3.33
N GLU A 212 11.79 10.57 -2.41
CA GLU A 212 13.25 10.54 -2.55
C GLU A 212 13.95 9.52 -1.65
#